data_AF-A0A5R9QB65-F1
#
_entry.id   AF-A0A5R9QB65-F1
#
_cell.length_a   1.000
_cell.length_b   1.000
_cell.length_c   1.000
_cell.angle_alpha   90.00
_cell.angle_beta   90.00
_cell.angle_gamma   90.00
#
_symmetry.space_group_name_H-M   'P 1'
#
loop_
_entity.id
_entity.type
_entity.pdbx_description
1 polymer ?
#
loop_
_entity_poly.entity_id
_entity_poly.type
_entity_poly.pdbx_seq_one_letter_code
_entity_poly.pdbx_strand_id
1 'polypeptide(L)'
;MAGGWTSDGAVQDQIDSTVEDAVQRARSRLGQGESLKHCEECGAAIPEARRQAVKGVRLCVRCQSEQDKEQAKYSGYNRRGSKDSQLR
;
A
#
# COMPACT_ATOMS: atom_id res chain seq x y z
N MET A 1 -7.59 -48.24 -7.32
CA MET A 1 -6.36 -47.55 -6.87
C MET A 1 -6.01 -46.50 -7.92
N ALA A 2 -5.50 -45.34 -7.47
CA ALA A 2 -5.08 -44.16 -8.26
C ALA A 2 -6.13 -43.05 -8.50
N GLY A 3 -6.59 -42.42 -7.41
CA GLY A 3 -6.88 -40.98 -7.41
C GLY A 3 -5.63 -40.29 -6.87
N GLY A 4 -4.84 -39.64 -7.73
CA GLY A 4 -3.55 -39.13 -7.31
C GLY A 4 -2.82 -38.36 -8.40
N TRP A 5 -3.38 -37.22 -8.82
CA TRP A 5 -2.62 -36.26 -9.63
C TRP A 5 -3.07 -34.79 -9.50
N THR A 6 -3.58 -34.42 -8.34
CA THR A 6 -3.61 -33.02 -7.91
C THR A 6 -3.28 -33.05 -6.43
N SER A 7 -2.06 -32.66 -6.09
CA SER A 7 -1.74 -32.32 -4.71
C SER A 7 -2.61 -31.12 -4.36
N ASP A 8 -3.63 -31.31 -3.52
CA ASP A 8 -4.48 -30.23 -2.99
C ASP A 8 -3.66 -29.07 -2.39
N GLY A 9 -2.37 -29.29 -2.07
CA GLY A 9 -1.42 -28.26 -1.65
C GLY A 9 -1.06 -27.22 -2.72
N ALA A 10 -1.10 -27.51 -4.03
CA ALA A 10 -0.63 -26.57 -5.05
C ALA A 10 -1.51 -25.32 -5.17
N VAL A 11 -2.81 -25.45 -4.91
CA VAL A 11 -3.75 -24.32 -4.83
C VAL A 11 -3.51 -23.53 -3.53
N GLN A 12 -3.25 -24.23 -2.42
CA GLN A 12 -2.95 -23.60 -1.14
C GLN A 12 -1.65 -22.78 -1.22
N ASP A 13 -0.59 -23.32 -1.84
CA ASP A 13 0.68 -22.63 -2.07
C ASP A 13 0.51 -21.36 -2.93
N GLN A 14 -0.40 -21.39 -3.90
CA GLN A 14 -0.73 -20.23 -4.73
C GLN A 14 -1.48 -19.14 -3.94
N ILE A 15 -2.38 -19.54 -3.03
CA ILE A 15 -3.08 -18.62 -2.12
C ILE A 15 -2.07 -17.98 -1.16
N ASP A 16 -1.22 -18.80 -0.54
CA ASP A 16 -0.25 -18.36 0.46
C ASP A 16 0.78 -17.39 -0.15
N SER A 17 1.30 -17.70 -1.33
CA SER A 17 2.20 -16.79 -2.06
C SER A 17 1.54 -15.46 -2.42
N THR A 18 0.27 -15.47 -2.84
CA THR A 18 -0.47 -14.24 -3.16
C THR A 18 -0.70 -13.37 -1.92
N VAL A 19 -0.99 -14.00 -0.78
CA VAL A 19 -1.19 -13.31 0.51
C VAL A 19 0.13 -12.74 1.02
N GLU A 20 1.20 -13.54 1.02
CA GLU A 20 2.54 -13.11 1.43
C GLU A 20 2.97 -11.88 0.64
N ASP A 21 2.85 -11.92 -0.69
CA ASP A 21 3.14 -10.80 -1.57
C ASP A 21 2.34 -9.54 -1.24
N ALA A 22 1.05 -9.67 -0.92
CA ALA A 22 0.22 -8.55 -0.52
C ALA A 22 0.67 -7.96 0.83
N VAL A 23 1.03 -8.81 1.79
CA VAL A 23 1.56 -8.42 3.10
C VAL A 23 2.91 -7.72 2.96
N GLN A 24 3.84 -8.26 2.19
CA GLN A 24 5.16 -7.65 1.96
C GLN A 24 5.02 -6.29 1.29
N ARG A 25 4.11 -6.13 0.32
CA ARG A 25 3.79 -4.82 -0.29
C ARG A 25 3.16 -3.84 0.69
N ALA A 26 2.28 -4.31 1.58
CA ALA A 26 1.70 -3.45 2.61
C ALA A 26 2.79 -2.97 3.60
N ARG A 27 3.69 -3.88 4.00
CA ARG A 27 4.81 -3.57 4.90
C ARG A 27 5.81 -2.61 4.26
N SER A 28 6.13 -2.75 2.98
CA SER A 28 7.08 -1.85 2.30
C SER A 28 6.55 -0.43 2.12
N ARG A 29 5.23 -0.22 2.18
CA ARG A 29 4.59 1.10 2.18
C ARG A 29 4.60 1.78 3.54
N LEU A 30 4.88 1.04 4.62
CA LEU A 30 5.04 1.65 5.94
C LEU A 30 6.36 2.43 5.94
N GLY A 31 6.26 3.74 6.14
CA GLY A 31 7.42 4.61 6.27
C GLY A 31 8.35 4.12 7.38
N GLN A 32 9.62 3.95 7.05
CA GLN A 32 10.67 3.70 8.03
C GLN A 32 11.45 4.99 8.25
N GLY A 33 11.73 5.33 9.50
CA GLY A 33 12.53 6.50 9.88
C GLY A 33 11.81 7.52 10.76
N GLU A 34 12.52 8.61 11.04
CA GLU A 34 12.01 9.70 11.87
C GLU A 34 10.99 10.57 11.11
N SER A 35 9.93 10.92 11.82
CA SER A 35 8.88 11.81 11.31
C SER A 35 9.35 13.26 11.31
N LEU A 36 8.99 14.03 10.28
CA LEU A 36 9.32 15.45 10.21
C LEU A 36 8.60 16.23 11.31
N LYS A 37 9.24 17.30 11.80
CA LYS A 37 8.63 18.22 12.78
C LYS A 37 7.69 19.23 12.12
N HIS A 38 7.94 19.54 10.85
CA HIS A 38 7.16 20.50 10.06
C HIS A 38 6.76 19.84 8.74
N CYS A 39 5.57 20.20 8.24
CA CYS A 39 5.05 19.75 6.97
C CYS A 39 5.92 20.24 5.82
N GLU A 40 6.29 19.37 4.89
CA GLU A 40 7.06 19.76 3.71
C GLU A 40 6.27 20.64 2.71
N GLU A 41 4.94 20.56 2.73
CA GLU A 41 4.09 21.27 1.77
C GLU A 41 3.65 22.66 2.26
N CYS A 42 3.27 22.78 3.54
CA CYS A 42 2.74 24.03 4.10
C CYS A 42 3.57 24.60 5.26
N GLY A 43 4.64 23.93 5.69
CA GLY A 43 5.48 24.37 6.82
C GLY A 43 4.84 24.24 8.21
N ALA A 44 3.56 23.83 8.31
CA ALA A 44 2.87 23.70 9.59
C ALA A 44 3.52 22.65 10.51
N ALA A 45 3.51 22.88 11.81
CA ALA A 45 4.02 21.91 12.79
C ALA A 45 3.20 20.60 12.73
N ILE A 46 3.89 19.46 12.65
CA ILE A 46 3.28 18.13 12.68
C ILE A 46 3.12 17.72 14.15
N PRO A 47 1.89 17.47 14.63
CA PRO A 47 1.65 17.12 16.02
C PRO A 47 2.29 15.79 16.40
N GLU A 48 2.74 15.67 17.65
CA GLU A 48 3.43 14.47 18.15
C GLU A 48 2.62 13.20 18.04
N ALA A 49 1.32 13.27 18.32
CA ALA A 49 0.40 12.14 18.16
C ALA A 49 0.46 11.54 16.74
N ARG A 50 0.63 12.39 15.72
CA ARG A 50 0.76 11.95 14.32
C ARG A 50 2.14 11.36 14.03
N ARG A 51 3.20 11.94 14.61
CA ARG A 51 4.58 11.41 14.50
C ARG A 51 4.72 10.02 15.14
N GLN A 52 3.99 9.76 16.21
CA GLN A 52 3.95 8.47 16.90
C GLN A 52 3.08 7.45 16.17
N ALA A 53 1.91 7.88 15.68
CA ALA A 53 0.99 6.99 14.96
C ALA A 53 1.53 6.54 13.59
N VAL A 54 2.22 7.43 12.87
CA VAL A 54 2.78 7.15 11.54
C VAL A 54 4.27 7.44 11.57
N LYS A 55 5.07 6.36 11.52
CA LYS A 55 6.52 6.45 11.41
C LYS A 55 6.90 7.04 10.04
N GLY A 56 7.77 8.04 10.04
CA GLY A 56 8.20 8.72 8.81
C GLY A 56 7.16 9.67 8.20
N VAL A 57 6.25 10.25 9.00
CA VAL A 57 5.27 11.21 8.44
C VAL A 57 5.97 12.49 7.97
N ARG A 58 5.65 12.90 6.74
CA ARG A 58 6.23 14.10 6.09
C ARG A 58 5.23 15.25 5.93
N LEU A 59 3.94 14.93 5.92
CA LEU A 59 2.84 15.86 5.68
C LEU A 59 1.94 16.01 6.91
N CYS A 60 1.43 17.22 7.11
CA CYS A 60 0.39 17.46 8.11
C CYS A 60 -0.93 16.79 7.71
N VAL A 61 -1.87 16.71 8.66
CA VAL A 61 -3.16 16.05 8.43
C VAL A 61 -3.97 16.67 7.31
N ARG A 62 -3.89 18.00 7.15
CA ARG A 62 -4.63 18.72 6.10
C ARG A 62 -4.11 18.36 4.71
N CYS A 63 -2.81 18.56 4.49
CA CYS A 63 -2.13 18.24 3.23
C CYS A 63 -2.27 16.76 2.86
N GLN A 64 -2.08 15.84 3.82
CA GLN A 64 -2.30 14.42 3.56
C GLN A 64 -3.73 14.12 3.15
N SER A 65 -4.72 14.72 3.81
CA SER A 65 -6.13 14.50 3.48
C SER A 65 -6.49 15.01 2.08
N GLU A 66 -5.82 16.07 1.62
CA GLU A 66 -5.98 16.59 0.26
C GLU A 66 -5.36 15.62 -0.76
N GLN A 67 -4.11 15.18 -0.53
CA GLN A 67 -3.46 14.20 -1.41
C GLN A 67 -4.20 12.86 -1.47
N ASP A 68 -4.71 12.37 -0.34
CA ASP A 68 -5.47 11.11 -0.29
C ASP A 68 -6.78 11.22 -1.10
N LYS A 69 -7.44 12.38 -1.07
CA LYS A 69 -8.63 12.64 -1.92
C LYS A 69 -8.27 12.65 -3.40
N GLU A 70 -7.12 13.20 -3.78
CA GLU A 70 -6.66 13.19 -5.17
C GLU A 70 -6.29 11.79 -5.63
N GLN A 71 -5.58 11.02 -4.81
CA GLN A 71 -5.23 9.61 -5.10
C GLN A 71 -6.47 8.72 -5.22
N ALA A 72 -7.48 8.92 -4.36
CA ALA A 72 -8.74 8.18 -4.43
C ALA A 72 -9.46 8.39 -5.77
N LYS A 73 -9.44 9.62 -6.31
CA LYS A 73 -9.98 9.93 -7.65
C LYS A 73 -9.21 9.23 -8.78
N TYR A 74 -7.90 9.01 -8.60
CA TYR A 74 -7.02 8.38 -9.59
C TYR A 74 -7.02 6.84 -9.56
N SER A 75 -7.82 6.20 -8.69
CA SER A 75 -7.80 4.75 -8.46
C SER A 75 -8.39 3.87 -9.59
N GLY A 76 -8.68 4.44 -10.77
CA GLY A 76 -9.30 3.74 -11.90
C GLY A 76 -8.42 2.74 -12.66
N TYR A 77 -7.12 2.64 -12.35
CA TYR A 77 -6.21 1.78 -13.12
C TYR A 77 -6.24 0.34 -12.59
N ASN A 78 -7.05 -0.53 -13.22
CA ASN A 78 -7.10 -1.96 -12.92
C ASN A 78 -5.81 -2.66 -13.41
N ARG A 79 -4.74 -2.60 -12.60
CA ARG A 79 -3.44 -3.23 -12.91
C ARG A 79 -3.48 -4.76 -13.09
N ARG A 80 -4.62 -5.42 -12.83
CA ARG A 80 -4.86 -6.84 -13.12
C ARG A 80 -5.40 -7.09 -14.53
N GLY A 81 -5.84 -6.05 -15.26
CA GLY A 81 -6.19 -6.15 -16.68
C GLY A 81 -4.95 -6.44 -17.52
N SER A 82 -5.12 -6.99 -18.72
CA SER A 82 -3.99 -7.12 -19.66
C SER A 82 -3.35 -5.74 -19.89
N LYS A 83 -2.03 -5.69 -20.05
CA LYS A 83 -1.30 -4.44 -20.35
C LYS A 83 -1.87 -3.73 -21.59
N ASP A 84 -2.41 -4.49 -22.54
CA ASP A 84 -3.08 -3.99 -23.76
C ASP A 84 -4.46 -3.38 -23.48
N SER A 85 -5.15 -3.80 -22.42
CA SER A 85 -6.48 -3.26 -22.04
C SER A 85 -6.41 -1.92 -21.30
N GLN A 86 -5.23 -1.53 -20.83
CA GLN A 86 -5.04 -0.34 -19.99
C GLN A 86 -4.31 0.82 -20.70
N LEU A 87 -3.73 0.59 -21.89
CA LEU A 87 -2.92 1.55 -22.65
C LEU A 87 -3.61 2.11 -23.92
N ARG A 88 -4.94 2.15 -23.96
CA ARG A 88 -5.71 2.85 -25.01
C ARG A 88 -6.18 4.21 -24.54
#